data_AF-A0A1W1CDX4-F1
#
_entry.id   AF-A0A1W1CDX4-F1
#
_cell.length_a   1.000
_cell.length_b   1.000
_cell.length_c   1.000
_cell.angle_alpha   90.00
_cell.angle_beta   90.00
_cell.angle_gamma   90.00
#
_symmetry.space_group_name_H-M   'P 1'
#
loop_
_entity.id
_entity.type
_entity.pdbx_description
1 polymer ?
#
loop_
_entity_poly.entity_id
_entity_poly.type
_entity_poly.pdbx_seq_one_letter_code
_entity_poly.pdbx_strand_id
1 'polypeptide(L)' 'MLRDMKIEELPGYKIALERGEERGISKGIIETAITMIKEFNLSIDMVAKKLNISIDELKKYL' A
#
# COMPACT_ATOMS: atom_id res chain seq x y z
N MET A 1 -19.99 3.47 29.19
CA MET A 1 -19.00 2.43 29.50
C MET A 1 -18.03 2.14 28.34
N LEU A 2 -18.31 2.51 27.08
CA LEU A 2 -17.39 2.33 25.93
C LEU A 2 -16.62 3.59 25.50
N ARG A 3 -16.86 4.75 26.15
CA ARG A 3 -16.29 6.06 25.73
C ARG A 3 -14.90 6.35 26.29
N ASP A 4 -14.46 5.61 27.31
CA ASP A 4 -13.20 5.83 28.03
C ASP A 4 -12.12 4.78 27.73
N MET A 5 -12.46 3.75 26.94
CA MET A 5 -11.52 2.70 26.58
C MET A 5 -10.57 3.23 25.51
N LYS A 6 -9.25 3.19 25.77
CA LYS A 6 -8.27 3.57 24.75
C LYS A 6 -8.44 2.65 23.55
N ILE A 7 -8.36 3.22 22.36
CA ILE A 7 -8.49 2.49 21.09
C ILE A 7 -7.47 1.32 21.06
N GLU A 8 -6.33 1.51 21.72
CA GLU A 8 -5.23 0.56 21.89
C GLU A 8 -5.59 -0.69 22.70
N GLU A 9 -6.61 -0.63 23.56
CA GLU A 9 -7.07 -1.73 24.43
C GLU A 9 -8.18 -2.56 23.78
N LEU A 10 -8.66 -2.17 22.60
CA LEU A 10 -9.67 -2.92 21.87
C LEU A 10 -9.04 -4.19 21.27
N PRO A 11 -9.67 -5.37 21.40
CA PRO A 11 -9.15 -6.62 20.82
C PRO A 11 -9.00 -6.55 19.30
N GLY A 12 -9.78 -5.70 18.63
CA GLY A 12 -9.68 -5.45 17.19
C GLY A 12 -8.55 -4.50 16.77
N TYR A 13 -7.90 -3.81 17.70
CA TYR A 13 -6.90 -2.78 17.39
C TYR A 13 -5.66 -3.35 16.70
N LYS A 14 -5.10 -4.44 17.22
CA LYS A 14 -3.96 -5.13 16.59
C LYS A 14 -4.30 -5.58 15.17
N ILE A 15 -5.47 -6.20 14.98
CA ILE A 15 -5.93 -6.67 13.67
C ILE A 15 -6.13 -5.50 12.70
N ALA A 16 -6.66 -4.37 13.19
CA ALA A 16 -6.84 -3.16 12.40
C ALA A 16 -5.49 -2.51 12.02
N LEU A 17 -4.51 -2.53 12.92
CA LEU A 17 -3.14 -2.07 12.67
C LEU A 17 -2.44 -2.95 11.64
N GLU A 18 -2.41 -4.26 11.82
CA GLU A 18 -1.76 -5.19 10.89
C GLU A 18 -2.36 -5.07 9.49
N ARG A 19 -3.70 -5.10 9.37
CA ARG A 19 -4.37 -4.90 8.09
C ARG A 19 -4.18 -3.50 7.51
N GLY A 20 -4.08 -2.49 8.37
CA GLY A 20 -3.82 -1.10 7.98
C GLY A 20 -2.43 -0.93 7.41
N GLU A 21 -1.43 -1.56 8.04
CA GLU A 21 -0.05 -1.57 7.62
C GLU A 21 0.13 -2.33 6.29
N GLU A 22 -0.44 -3.54 6.16
CA GLU A 22 -0.44 -4.30 4.90
C GLU A 22 -1.06 -3.52 3.74
N ARG A 23 -2.21 -2.87 3.98
CA ARG A 23 -2.89 -2.04 2.97
C ARG A 23 -2.11 -0.76 2.68
N GLY A 24 -1.49 -0.16 3.69
CA GLY A 24 -0.67 1.04 3.56
C GLY A 24 0.59 0.79 2.73
N ILE A 25 1.29 -0.31 3.00
CA ILE A 25 2.44 -0.77 2.23
C ILE A 25 2.01 -1.02 0.78
N SER A 26 0.93 -1.78 0.56
CA SER A 26 0.45 -2.08 -0.80
C SER A 26 0.10 -0.82 -1.60
N LYS A 27 -0.59 0.14 -0.97
CA LYS A 27 -0.92 1.43 -1.60
C LYS A 27 0.34 2.26 -1.89
N GLY A 28 1.25 2.36 -0.93
CA GLY A 28 2.48 3.13 -1.07
C GLY A 28 3.38 2.61 -2.19
N ILE A 29 3.47 1.28 -2.35
CA ILE A 29 4.22 0.67 -3.45
C ILE A 29 3.58 1.02 -4.81
N ILE A 30 2.24 0.94 -4.93
CA ILE A 30 1.53 1.30 -6.16
C ILE A 30 1.67 2.78 -6.48
N GLU A 31 1.48 3.67 -5.51
CA GLU A 31 1.66 5.12 -5.70
C GLU A 31 3.09 5.45 -6.11
N THR A 32 4.08 4.83 -5.46
CA THR A 32 5.50 4.98 -5.84
C THR A 32 5.74 4.54 -7.28
N ALA A 33 5.14 3.42 -7.69
CA ALA A 33 5.25 2.94 -9.06
C ALA A 33 4.63 3.92 -10.07
N ILE A 34 3.44 4.46 -9.78
CA ILE A 34 2.76 5.43 -10.61
C ILE A 34 3.61 6.71 -10.74
N THR A 35 4.17 7.21 -9.64
CA THR A 35 5.08 8.38 -9.66
C THR A 35 6.32 8.10 -10.49
N MET A 36 6.94 6.91 -10.36
CA MET A 36 8.07 6.51 -11.20
C MET A 36 7.72 6.49 -12.69
N ILE A 37 6.50 6.05 -13.04
CA ILE A 37 6.07 5.96 -14.44
C ILE A 37 5.67 7.35 -14.98
N LYS A 38 4.97 8.16 -14.20
CA LYS A 38 4.45 9.47 -14.64
C LYS A 38 5.49 10.58 -14.57
N GLU A 39 6.26 10.67 -13.48
CA GLU A 39 7.23 11.76 -13.28
C GLU A 39 8.59 11.45 -13.90
N PHE A 40 9.04 10.21 -13.80
CA PHE A 40 10.35 9.80 -14.34
C PHE A 40 10.26 9.16 -15.72
N ASN A 41 9.04 9.06 -16.29
CA ASN A 41 8.77 8.42 -17.58
C ASN A 41 9.40 7.01 -17.70
N LEU A 42 9.51 6.30 -16.57
CA LEU A 42 10.16 4.99 -16.51
C LEU A 42 9.24 3.93 -17.11
N SER A 43 9.86 2.93 -17.74
CA SER A 43 9.11 1.79 -18.29
C SER A 43 8.49 0.97 -17.17
N ILE A 44 7.22 0.60 -17.35
CA ILE A 44 6.44 -0.21 -16.41
C ILE A 44 7.18 -1.50 -16.05
N ASP A 45 7.88 -2.10 -17.00
CA ASP A 45 8.70 -3.31 -16.83
C ASP A 45 9.84 -3.14 -15.81
N MET A 46 10.51 -1.98 -15.86
CA MET A 46 11.61 -1.66 -14.95
C MET A 46 11.10 -1.39 -13.54
N VAL A 47 9.98 -0.69 -13.42
CA VAL A 47 9.32 -0.39 -12.14
C VAL A 47 8.75 -1.66 -11.51
N ALA A 48 8.12 -2.53 -12.30
CA ALA A 48 7.63 -3.84 -11.91
C ALA A 48 8.75 -4.72 -11.32
N LYS A 49 9.89 -4.82 -12.02
CA LYS A 49 11.06 -5.57 -11.53
C LYS A 49 11.63 -4.98 -10.24
N LYS A 50 11.68 -3.65 -10.13
CA LYS A 50 12.31 -2.98 -8.99
C LYS A 50 11.47 -3.05 -7.71
N LEU A 51 10.14 -3.00 -7.85
CA LEU A 51 9.19 -3.10 -6.74
C LEU A 51 8.67 -4.52 -6.52
N ASN A 52 9.10 -5.49 -7.35
CA ASN A 52 8.64 -6.88 -7.33
C ASN A 52 7.10 -7.01 -7.42
N ILE A 53 6.49 -6.18 -8.27
CA ILE A 53 5.05 -6.19 -8.55
C ILE A 53 4.82 -6.71 -9.96
N SER A 54 3.72 -7.41 -10.17
CA SER A 54 3.29 -7.78 -11.52
C SER A 54 2.93 -6.55 -12.36
N ILE A 55 3.35 -6.56 -13.63
CA ILE A 55 2.96 -5.53 -14.61
C ILE A 55 1.44 -5.45 -14.75
N ASP A 56 0.74 -6.59 -14.58
CA ASP A 56 -0.71 -6.68 -14.63
C ASP A 56 -1.40 -5.90 -13.50
N GLU A 57 -0.86 -6.00 -12.29
CA GLU A 57 -1.29 -5.19 -11.15
C GLU A 57 -1.07 -3.71 -11.44
N LEU A 58 0.10 -3.32 -11.95
CA LEU A 58 0.39 -1.93 -12.30
C LEU A 58 -0.53 -1.38 -13.39
N LYS A 59 -0.85 -2.16 -14.42
CA LYS A 59 -1.81 -1.79 -15.47
C LYS A 59 -3.23 -1.56 -14.95
N LYS A 60 -3.61 -2.19 -13.83
CA LYS A 60 -4.94 -2.05 -13.25
C LYS A 60 -5.15 -0.69 -12.57
N TYR A 61 -4.07 -0.01 -12.23
CA TYR A 61 -4.05 1.29 -11.54
C TYR A 61 -3.58 2.46 -12.42
N LEU A 62 -3.20 2.18 -13.67
CA LEU A 62 -2.71 3.16 -14.66
C LEU A 62 -3.84 3.56 -15.62
#